data_AF-A0A3D8RXX8-F1
#
_entry.id   AF-A0A3D8RXX8-F1
#
_cell.length_a   1.000
_cell.length_b   1.000
_cell.length_c   1.000
_cell.angle_alpha   90.00
_cell.angle_beta   90.00
_cell.angle_gamma   90.00
#
_symmetry.space_group_name_H-M   'P 1'
#
loop_
_entity.id
_entity.type
_entity.pdbx_description
1 polymer ?
#
loop_
_entity_poly.entity_id
_entity_poly.type
_entity_poly.pdbx_seq_one_letter_code
_entity_poly.pdbx_strand_id
1 'polypeptide(L)'
;MPNNENPMAADNDDSAECAFLADLTPSLLPHYQYRGPQQFIQDYEHARETTMESTEWFLLEGLPRDAFEQHFCLAETSPFRNWSAYSSSLNRLVARMPREAHEIATSTFLELITEAQIAMGLRRSLRSLLATTAYQGGDAKQADNAWIPAHTPIGRRRTRFDQINADPAQGRPWPSAVLEVGLSDSESERKLKGDVRWWLRASSAEVRLVFTININRTRPELVIESWVPHPHRDGGRLDSTVTIEKDEDGRVTVRGAPLVISFERLFLRAPDGEREGDIEIEEGDLQDLAEAVWESQGF
;
A
#
# COMPACT_ATOMS: atom_id res chain seq x y z
N MET A 1 39.23 45.64 -14.43
CA MET A 1 37.89 45.21 -14.86
C MET A 1 38.04 44.26 -16.03
N PRO A 2 37.97 42.95 -15.78
CA PRO A 2 37.28 42.07 -16.71
C PRO A 2 36.19 41.26 -15.99
N ASN A 3 35.10 41.05 -16.72
CA ASN A 3 33.87 40.40 -16.30
C ASN A 3 34.10 38.99 -15.76
N ASN A 4 33.46 38.70 -14.62
CA ASN A 4 33.33 37.36 -14.08
C ASN A 4 31.92 36.86 -14.42
N GLU A 5 31.78 36.18 -15.57
CA GLU A 5 30.57 35.41 -15.88
C GLU A 5 30.77 34.00 -15.34
N ASN A 6 30.04 33.71 -14.26
CA ASN A 6 29.91 32.38 -13.67
C ASN A 6 28.98 31.56 -14.59
N PRO A 7 29.40 30.43 -15.17
CA PRO A 7 28.47 29.59 -15.92
C PRO A 7 27.52 28.92 -14.93
N MET A 8 26.21 29.06 -15.19
CA MET A 8 25.17 28.33 -14.47
C MET A 8 25.53 26.85 -14.47
N ALA A 9 25.70 26.29 -13.27
CA ALA A 9 25.64 24.86 -13.10
C ALA A 9 24.26 24.42 -13.59
N ALA A 10 24.24 23.58 -14.61
CA ALA A 10 23.06 22.82 -14.96
C ALA A 10 22.70 21.99 -13.73
N ASP A 11 21.54 22.26 -13.15
CA ASP A 11 20.83 21.31 -12.30
C ASP A 11 20.64 20.06 -13.15
N ASN A 12 21.51 19.08 -12.95
CA ASN A 12 21.28 17.74 -13.44
C ASN A 12 20.05 17.22 -12.69
N ASP A 13 19.07 16.83 -13.48
CA ASP A 13 17.79 16.25 -13.11
C ASP A 13 17.98 14.90 -12.40
N ASP A 14 18.36 14.96 -11.12
CA ASP A 14 18.34 13.84 -10.16
C ASP A 14 16.89 13.46 -9.76
N SER A 15 15.88 14.18 -10.29
CA SER A 15 14.48 13.96 -9.92
C SER A 15 13.86 12.74 -10.60
N ALA A 16 14.39 12.34 -11.76
CA ALA A 16 13.90 11.19 -12.52
C ALA A 16 14.35 9.83 -11.94
N GLU A 17 15.58 9.72 -11.42
CA GLU A 17 16.08 8.48 -10.79
C GLU A 17 15.45 8.20 -9.41
N CYS A 18 14.81 9.21 -8.80
CA CYS A 18 14.18 9.10 -7.48
C CYS A 18 12.63 9.19 -7.53
N ALA A 19 12.05 9.15 -8.74
CA ALA A 19 10.62 9.30 -8.95
C ALA A 19 9.84 8.07 -8.46
N PHE A 20 8.70 8.31 -7.82
CA PHE A 20 7.74 7.27 -7.45
C PHE A 20 7.37 6.44 -8.69
N LEU A 21 7.57 5.12 -8.63
CA LEU A 21 7.42 4.15 -9.73
C LEU A 21 8.55 4.09 -10.78
N ALA A 22 9.68 4.80 -10.59
CA ALA A 22 10.82 4.72 -11.52
C ALA A 22 11.44 3.30 -11.58
N ASP A 23 11.47 2.61 -10.44
CA ASP A 23 12.01 1.24 -10.33
C ASP A 23 11.13 0.18 -11.01
N LEU A 24 9.87 0.51 -11.32
CA LEU A 24 8.96 -0.38 -12.04
C LEU A 24 9.17 -0.18 -13.55
N THR A 25 10.05 -0.99 -14.13
CA THR A 25 10.39 -0.89 -15.55
C THR A 25 9.47 -1.75 -16.44
N PRO A 26 9.26 -1.37 -17.73
CA PRO A 26 8.45 -2.12 -18.68
C PRO A 26 8.90 -3.57 -18.96
N SER A 27 10.12 -3.94 -18.58
CA SER A 27 10.61 -5.31 -18.69
C SER A 27 10.05 -6.26 -17.63
N LEU A 28 9.35 -5.72 -16.63
CA LEU A 28 8.94 -6.45 -15.42
C LEU A 28 7.41 -6.63 -15.34
N LEU A 29 6.64 -5.78 -16.01
CA LEU A 29 5.18 -5.84 -16.05
C LEU A 29 4.68 -5.64 -17.49
N PRO A 30 3.53 -6.23 -17.86
CA PRO A 30 2.80 -5.81 -19.05
C PRO A 30 2.63 -4.29 -19.02
N HIS A 31 2.78 -3.64 -20.17
CA HIS A 31 2.66 -2.19 -20.26
C HIS A 31 1.85 -1.78 -21.49
N TYR A 32 1.06 -0.73 -21.33
CA TYR A 32 0.15 -0.22 -22.34
C TYR A 32 0.26 1.30 -22.39
N GLN A 33 0.10 1.88 -23.59
CA GLN A 33 0.01 3.33 -23.75
C GLN A 33 -1.45 3.76 -23.59
N TYR A 34 -1.69 4.79 -22.78
CA TYR A 34 -3.01 5.36 -22.64
C TYR A 34 -3.44 6.05 -23.94
N ARG A 35 -4.54 5.56 -24.52
CA ARG A 35 -5.12 6.07 -25.78
C ARG A 35 -6.59 6.48 -25.60
N GLY A 36 -7.02 6.65 -24.35
CA GLY A 36 -8.38 6.98 -23.98
C GLY A 36 -9.12 5.84 -23.25
N PRO A 37 -10.30 6.14 -22.68
CA PRO A 37 -11.03 5.24 -21.79
C PRO A 37 -11.42 3.89 -22.43
N GLN A 38 -11.90 3.90 -23.68
CA GLN A 38 -12.31 2.68 -24.37
C GLN A 38 -11.14 1.72 -24.60
N GLN A 39 -9.97 2.26 -24.96
CA GLN A 39 -8.79 1.43 -25.18
C GLN A 39 -8.27 0.87 -23.85
N PHE A 40 -8.31 1.66 -22.77
CA PHE A 40 -7.96 1.17 -21.44
C PHE A 40 -8.82 -0.03 -21.01
N ILE A 41 -10.13 -0.03 -21.29
CA ILE A 41 -10.99 -1.19 -20.98
C ILE A 41 -10.51 -2.44 -21.73
N GLN A 42 -10.17 -2.31 -23.00
CA GLN A 42 -9.68 -3.44 -23.82
C GLN A 42 -8.32 -3.94 -23.31
N ASP A 43 -7.39 -3.02 -23.02
CA ASP A 43 -6.07 -3.33 -22.51
C ASP A 43 -6.16 -4.00 -21.13
N TYR A 44 -7.10 -3.57 -20.27
CA TYR A 44 -7.36 -4.16 -18.97
C TYR A 44 -7.90 -5.59 -19.07
N GLU A 45 -8.92 -5.83 -19.91
CA GLU A 45 -9.45 -7.20 -20.10
C GLU A 45 -8.41 -8.13 -20.73
N HIS A 46 -7.67 -7.63 -21.72
CA HIS A 46 -6.59 -8.39 -22.33
C HIS A 46 -5.50 -8.78 -21.31
N ALA A 47 -5.05 -7.83 -20.48
CA ALA A 47 -4.11 -8.10 -19.41
C ALA A 47 -4.68 -9.12 -18.41
N ARG A 48 -5.95 -8.94 -18.02
CA ARG A 48 -6.61 -9.82 -17.05
C ARG A 48 -6.64 -11.28 -17.52
N GLU A 49 -6.86 -11.50 -18.82
CA GLU A 49 -6.89 -12.83 -19.45
C GLU A 49 -5.48 -13.41 -19.68
N THR A 50 -4.53 -12.60 -20.14
CA THR A 50 -3.20 -13.08 -20.55
C THR A 50 -2.19 -13.22 -19.42
N THR A 51 -2.44 -12.56 -18.28
CA THR A 51 -1.50 -12.53 -17.14
C THR A 51 -2.08 -13.16 -15.87
N MET A 52 -3.17 -13.94 -16.00
CA MET A 52 -3.83 -14.63 -14.88
C MET A 52 -2.85 -15.33 -13.94
N GLU A 53 -1.85 -15.98 -14.53
CA GLU A 53 -0.90 -16.83 -13.81
C GLU A 53 0.36 -16.08 -13.36
N SER A 54 0.68 -14.92 -13.95
CA SER A 54 1.98 -14.24 -13.79
C SER A 54 1.94 -12.93 -13.04
N THR A 55 0.86 -12.13 -13.09
CA THR A 55 0.84 -10.86 -12.35
C THR A 55 -0.57 -10.36 -12.08
N GLU A 56 -0.68 -9.49 -11.08
CA GLU A 56 -1.88 -8.74 -10.75
C GLU A 56 -1.76 -7.26 -11.13
N TRP A 57 -0.69 -6.84 -11.82
CA TRP A 57 -0.50 -5.45 -12.23
C TRP A 57 -0.08 -5.30 -13.68
N PHE A 58 -0.37 -4.13 -14.24
CA PHE A 58 0.26 -3.66 -15.47
C PHE A 58 0.50 -2.15 -15.39
N LEU A 59 1.44 -1.68 -16.19
CA LEU A 59 1.77 -0.26 -16.30
C LEU A 59 0.94 0.39 -17.43
N LEU A 60 0.29 1.50 -17.12
CA LEU A 60 -0.34 2.36 -18.10
C LEU A 60 0.49 3.64 -18.21
N GLU A 61 1.15 3.81 -19.35
CA GLU A 61 2.05 4.94 -19.63
C GLU A 61 1.35 6.02 -20.45
N GLY A 62 1.88 7.25 -20.38
CA GLY A 62 1.34 8.38 -21.12
C GLY A 62 -0.04 8.84 -20.64
N LEU A 63 -0.41 8.54 -19.39
CA LEU A 63 -1.65 9.01 -18.78
C LEU A 63 -1.43 10.40 -18.13
N PRO A 64 -1.88 11.50 -18.77
CA PRO A 64 -1.72 12.83 -18.21
C PRO A 64 -2.64 13.03 -16.99
N ARG A 65 -2.29 14.00 -16.14
CA ARG A 65 -2.95 14.25 -14.85
C ARG A 65 -4.43 14.57 -14.96
N ASP A 66 -4.81 15.34 -15.97
CA ASP A 66 -6.21 15.68 -16.25
C ASP A 66 -7.05 14.45 -16.59
N ALA A 67 -6.52 13.55 -17.43
CA ALA A 67 -7.18 12.27 -17.74
C ALA A 67 -7.27 11.34 -16.53
N PHE A 68 -6.22 11.29 -15.69
CA PHE A 68 -6.26 10.56 -14.42
C PHE A 68 -7.36 11.08 -13.48
N GLU A 69 -7.42 12.40 -13.27
CA GLU A 69 -8.42 13.05 -12.42
C GLU A 69 -9.84 12.83 -12.95
N GLN A 70 -10.02 12.92 -14.27
CA GLN A 70 -11.32 12.77 -14.91
C GLN A 70 -11.84 11.33 -14.89
N HIS A 71 -10.97 10.34 -15.09
CA HIS A 71 -11.40 8.97 -15.36
C HIS A 71 -11.11 7.96 -14.24
N PHE A 72 -10.09 8.17 -13.42
CA PHE A 72 -9.60 7.16 -12.45
C PHE A 72 -9.74 7.58 -11.01
N CYS A 73 -9.45 8.85 -10.70
CA CYS A 73 -9.33 9.38 -9.34
C CYS A 73 -10.59 9.15 -8.49
N LEU A 74 -11.76 9.34 -9.09
CA LEU A 74 -13.06 9.20 -8.42
C LEU A 74 -13.90 8.03 -8.97
N ALA A 75 -13.27 7.12 -9.71
CA ALA A 75 -13.99 5.98 -10.28
C ALA A 75 -14.43 5.01 -9.17
N GLU A 76 -15.72 4.66 -9.18
CA GLU A 76 -16.30 3.72 -8.22
C GLU A 76 -16.41 2.29 -8.76
N THR A 77 -16.17 2.09 -10.05
CA THR A 77 -16.36 0.79 -10.74
C THR A 77 -15.13 0.34 -11.52
N SER A 78 -15.02 -0.97 -11.68
CA SER A 78 -14.03 -1.61 -12.55
C SER A 78 -14.26 -1.21 -14.02
N PRO A 79 -13.21 -1.07 -14.84
CA PRO A 79 -11.79 -1.22 -14.48
C PRO A 79 -11.14 0.05 -13.91
N PHE A 80 -11.78 1.21 -14.04
CA PHE A 80 -11.17 2.52 -13.72
C PHE A 80 -10.85 2.73 -12.24
N ARG A 81 -11.56 2.06 -11.32
CA ARG A 81 -11.23 2.08 -9.89
C ARG A 81 -10.03 1.20 -9.53
N ASN A 82 -9.66 0.24 -10.38
CA ASN A 82 -8.72 -0.81 -10.04
C ASN A 82 -7.30 -0.39 -10.41
N TRP A 83 -6.74 0.47 -9.58
CA TRP A 83 -5.34 0.90 -9.67
C TRP A 83 -4.69 0.82 -8.29
N SER A 84 -3.39 1.04 -8.21
CA SER A 84 -2.66 1.07 -6.93
C SER A 84 -1.84 2.35 -6.77
N ALA A 85 -1.26 2.87 -7.85
CA ALA A 85 -0.41 4.05 -7.83
C ALA A 85 -0.54 4.87 -9.11
N TYR A 86 -0.36 6.19 -9.01
CA TYR A 86 -0.23 7.13 -10.11
C TYR A 86 0.91 8.11 -9.83
N SER A 87 1.79 8.30 -10.83
CA SER A 87 2.82 9.34 -10.82
C SER A 87 2.54 10.37 -11.90
N SER A 88 2.42 11.62 -11.47
CA SER A 88 2.18 12.75 -12.38
C SER A 88 3.44 13.16 -13.15
N SER A 89 4.62 13.05 -12.52
CA SER A 89 5.89 13.35 -13.17
C SER A 89 6.23 12.32 -14.26
N LEU A 90 5.82 11.07 -14.07
CA LEU A 90 6.04 9.99 -15.04
C LEU A 90 4.86 9.78 -16.01
N ASN A 91 3.73 10.48 -15.83
CA ASN A 91 2.47 10.22 -16.53
C ASN A 91 2.13 8.71 -16.57
N ARG A 92 2.23 8.06 -15.40
CA ARG A 92 2.20 6.60 -15.29
C ARG A 92 1.23 6.17 -14.20
N LEU A 93 0.42 5.16 -14.50
CA LEU A 93 -0.48 4.50 -13.56
C LEU A 93 -0.14 3.01 -13.45
N VAL A 94 -0.13 2.47 -12.23
CA VAL A 94 -0.10 1.03 -11.98
C VAL A 94 -1.53 0.56 -11.83
N ALA A 95 -2.05 -0.07 -12.88
CA ALA A 95 -3.35 -0.73 -12.83
C ALA A 95 -3.24 -2.02 -12.01
N ARG A 96 -4.30 -2.39 -11.31
CA ARG A 96 -4.39 -3.59 -10.48
C ARG A 96 -5.50 -4.48 -11.00
N MET A 97 -5.28 -5.78 -11.01
CA MET A 97 -6.22 -6.82 -11.40
C MET A 97 -6.45 -7.71 -10.17
N PRO A 98 -7.47 -7.40 -9.34
CA PRO A 98 -7.69 -8.10 -8.08
C PRO A 98 -7.71 -9.62 -8.24
N ARG A 99 -7.04 -10.32 -7.31
CA ARG A 99 -6.97 -11.78 -7.22
C ARG A 99 -7.59 -12.24 -5.90
N GLU A 100 -8.17 -13.43 -5.88
CA GLU A 100 -8.88 -13.94 -4.70
C GLU A 100 -7.98 -14.03 -3.46
N ALA A 101 -6.77 -14.59 -3.60
CA ALA A 101 -5.77 -14.65 -2.54
C ALA A 101 -5.42 -13.27 -1.95
N HIS A 102 -5.35 -12.22 -2.80
CA HIS A 102 -5.10 -10.84 -2.35
C HIS A 102 -6.25 -10.35 -1.47
N GLU A 103 -7.48 -10.51 -1.94
CA GLU A 103 -8.68 -10.04 -1.25
C GLU A 103 -8.88 -10.77 0.08
N ILE A 104 -8.65 -12.09 0.11
CA ILE A 104 -8.70 -12.91 1.33
C ILE A 104 -7.65 -12.44 2.33
N ALA A 105 -6.39 -12.30 1.93
CA ALA A 105 -5.34 -11.80 2.83
C ALA A 105 -5.70 -10.41 3.40
N THR A 106 -6.21 -9.52 2.55
CA THR A 106 -6.63 -8.18 2.95
C THR A 106 -7.79 -8.20 3.95
N SER A 107 -8.82 -9.02 3.70
CA SER A 107 -9.99 -9.11 4.59
C SER A 107 -9.66 -9.79 5.91
N THR A 108 -8.89 -10.88 5.89
CA THR A 108 -8.55 -11.63 7.10
C THR A 108 -7.62 -10.81 7.99
N PHE A 109 -6.63 -10.12 7.43
CA PHE A 109 -5.76 -9.24 8.22
C PHE A 109 -6.54 -8.07 8.86
N LEU A 110 -7.52 -7.51 8.14
CA LEU A 110 -8.44 -6.52 8.70
C LEU A 110 -9.26 -7.08 9.88
N GLU A 111 -9.72 -8.31 9.77
CA GLU A 111 -10.49 -9.00 10.81
C GLU A 111 -9.65 -9.18 12.08
N LEU A 112 -8.42 -9.67 11.97
CA LEU A 112 -7.50 -9.83 13.12
C LEU A 112 -7.31 -8.54 13.91
N ILE A 113 -7.06 -7.41 13.21
CA ILE A 113 -6.95 -6.10 13.87
C ILE A 113 -8.30 -5.67 14.48
N THR A 114 -9.42 -6.04 13.88
CA THR A 114 -10.77 -5.73 14.38
C THR A 114 -11.08 -6.52 15.66
N GLU A 115 -10.70 -7.79 15.72
CA GLU A 115 -10.87 -8.64 16.90
C GLU A 115 -10.04 -8.14 18.08
N ALA A 116 -8.76 -7.81 17.84
CA ALA A 116 -7.92 -7.20 18.84
C ALA A 116 -8.50 -5.88 19.39
N GLN A 117 -9.06 -5.03 18.52
CA GLN A 117 -9.78 -3.82 18.95
C GLN A 117 -10.99 -4.15 19.83
N ILE A 118 -11.77 -5.18 19.50
CA ILE A 118 -12.94 -5.57 20.30
C ILE A 118 -12.51 -6.05 21.68
N ALA A 119 -11.46 -6.88 21.76
CA ALA A 119 -10.90 -7.39 23.01
C ALA A 119 -10.46 -6.26 23.95
N MET A 120 -9.88 -5.19 23.40
CA MET A 120 -9.48 -3.99 24.16
C MET A 120 -10.66 -3.03 24.48
N GLY A 121 -11.87 -3.27 23.95
CA GLY A 121 -13.00 -2.34 24.08
C GLY A 121 -12.91 -1.11 23.16
N LEU A 122 -12.11 -1.19 22.11
CA LEU A 122 -11.71 -0.11 21.20
C LEU A 122 -12.32 -0.21 19.79
N ARG A 123 -13.35 -1.03 19.58
CA ARG A 123 -14.03 -1.23 18.28
C ARG A 123 -14.35 0.07 17.52
N ARG A 124 -14.61 1.18 18.21
CA ARG A 124 -14.95 2.48 17.61
C ARG A 124 -13.82 3.52 17.66
N SER A 125 -12.67 3.15 18.21
CA SER A 125 -11.55 4.04 18.48
C SER A 125 -10.51 4.07 17.35
N LEU A 126 -10.53 3.07 16.47
CA LEU A 126 -9.74 3.01 15.24
C LEU A 126 -10.69 2.68 14.08
N ARG A 127 -10.61 3.43 12.99
CA ARG A 127 -11.45 3.25 11.80
C ARG A 127 -10.60 2.63 10.69
N SER A 128 -11.12 1.59 10.04
CA SER A 128 -10.63 1.20 8.71
C SER A 128 -11.15 2.19 7.67
N LEU A 129 -10.25 2.64 6.79
CA LEU A 129 -10.54 3.47 5.63
C LEU A 129 -10.65 2.65 4.34
N LEU A 130 -10.50 1.32 4.44
CA LEU A 130 -10.44 0.39 3.30
C LEU A 130 -9.41 0.89 2.27
N ALA A 131 -9.71 0.74 0.97
CA ALA A 131 -8.87 1.19 -0.14
C ALA A 131 -8.85 2.72 -0.28
N THR A 132 -8.28 3.41 0.71
CA THR A 132 -8.20 4.86 0.75
C THR A 132 -7.10 5.37 -0.18
N THR A 133 -7.35 6.49 -0.84
CA THR A 133 -6.36 7.17 -1.68
C THR A 133 -5.68 8.29 -0.92
N ALA A 134 -4.35 8.30 -0.93
CA ALA A 134 -3.54 9.42 -0.47
C ALA A 134 -2.84 10.10 -1.64
N TYR A 135 -2.53 11.38 -1.46
CA TYR A 135 -1.99 12.24 -2.51
C TYR A 135 -0.81 13.03 -1.98
N GLN A 136 0.24 13.18 -2.80
CA GLN A 136 1.39 14.01 -2.48
C GLN A 136 2.06 14.48 -3.76
N GLY A 137 2.25 15.80 -3.93
CA GLY A 137 3.03 16.34 -5.04
C GLY A 137 2.51 16.01 -6.45
N GLY A 138 1.20 15.76 -6.59
CA GLY A 138 0.58 15.33 -7.85
C GLY A 138 0.49 13.81 -8.03
N ASP A 139 1.21 13.05 -7.21
CA ASP A 139 1.13 11.59 -7.17
C ASP A 139 -0.03 11.12 -6.30
N ALA A 140 -0.52 9.92 -6.57
CA ALA A 140 -1.58 9.28 -5.81
C ALA A 140 -1.27 7.80 -5.54
N LYS A 141 -1.63 7.31 -4.35
CA LYS A 141 -1.51 5.89 -3.96
C LYS A 141 -2.78 5.41 -3.29
N GLN A 142 -3.26 4.25 -3.68
CA GLN A 142 -4.32 3.51 -3.00
C GLN A 142 -3.69 2.46 -2.10
N ALA A 143 -4.07 2.46 -0.82
CA ALA A 143 -3.74 1.35 0.08
C ALA A 143 -4.68 0.16 -0.21
N ASP A 144 -4.28 -1.06 0.14
CA ASP A 144 -5.21 -2.20 0.14
C ASP A 144 -6.09 -2.16 1.40
N ASN A 145 -5.52 -1.72 2.53
CA ASN A 145 -6.27 -1.27 3.69
C ASN A 145 -5.53 -0.14 4.42
N ALA A 146 -6.25 0.62 5.24
CA ALA A 146 -5.66 1.68 6.03
C ALA A 146 -6.45 1.91 7.32
N TRP A 147 -5.76 2.32 8.37
CA TRP A 147 -6.35 2.60 9.68
C TRP A 147 -6.05 4.03 10.13
N ILE A 148 -7.03 4.64 10.78
CA ILE A 148 -6.87 5.95 11.41
C ILE A 148 -7.60 6.02 12.75
N PRO A 149 -7.03 6.64 13.80
CA PRO A 149 -7.74 6.81 15.06
C PRO A 149 -9.00 7.65 14.88
N ALA A 150 -10.05 7.27 15.59
CA ALA A 150 -11.33 7.94 15.52
C ALA A 150 -11.21 9.41 15.96
N HIS A 151 -10.40 9.63 17.00
CA HIS A 151 -10.00 10.92 17.53
C HIS A 151 -8.56 11.23 17.12
N THR A 152 -8.40 11.78 15.92
CA THR A 152 -7.07 12.20 15.43
C THR A 152 -6.57 13.39 16.27
N PRO A 153 -5.29 13.40 16.72
CA PRO A 153 -4.72 14.53 17.45
C PRO A 153 -4.94 15.87 16.75
N ILE A 154 -5.03 16.96 17.52
CA ILE A 154 -5.42 18.30 17.03
C ILE A 154 -4.54 18.77 15.85
N GLY A 155 -3.25 18.39 15.83
CA GLY A 155 -2.32 18.72 14.74
C GLY A 155 -2.48 17.93 13.43
N ARG A 156 -3.32 16.89 13.40
CA ARG A 156 -3.65 16.10 12.19
C ARG A 156 -5.06 16.36 11.67
N ARG A 157 -5.84 17.22 12.35
CA ARG A 157 -7.18 17.61 11.89
C ARG A 157 -7.06 18.67 10.80
N ARG A 158 -7.40 18.33 9.55
CA ARG A 158 -7.90 19.33 8.60
C ARG A 158 -9.31 19.73 9.05
N THR A 159 -9.60 21.01 9.17
CA THR A 159 -10.85 21.49 9.77
C THR A 159 -12.05 21.15 8.87
N ARG A 160 -13.26 21.04 9.42
CA ARG A 160 -14.48 20.79 8.62
C ARG A 160 -14.75 21.89 7.59
N PHE A 161 -14.24 23.11 7.80
CA PHE A 161 -14.34 24.19 6.82
C PHE A 161 -13.41 23.99 5.61
N ASP A 162 -12.34 23.21 5.77
CA ASP A 162 -11.47 22.82 4.66
C ASP A 162 -12.14 21.74 3.78
N GLN A 163 -13.00 20.88 4.34
CA GLN A 163 -13.58 19.72 3.65
C GLN A 163 -14.70 20.03 2.65
N ILE A 164 -15.38 21.18 2.78
CA ILE A 164 -16.56 21.49 1.94
C ILE A 164 -16.12 22.07 0.58
N ASN A 165 -14.90 22.61 0.49
CA ASN A 165 -14.31 23.17 -0.74
C ASN A 165 -12.94 22.56 -1.10
N ALA A 166 -12.47 21.54 -0.37
CA ALA A 166 -11.19 20.90 -0.67
C ALA A 166 -11.29 20.10 -1.97
N ASP A 167 -10.29 20.30 -2.82
CA ASP A 167 -9.85 19.34 -3.81
C ASP A 167 -9.86 17.92 -3.18
N PRO A 168 -10.50 16.91 -3.80
CA PRO A 168 -10.40 15.52 -3.34
C PRO A 168 -8.94 15.06 -3.13
N ALA A 169 -7.98 15.68 -3.81
CA ALA A 169 -6.54 15.48 -3.62
C ALA A 169 -5.93 16.19 -2.39
N GLN A 170 -6.69 17.00 -1.64
CA GLN A 170 -6.21 17.76 -0.47
C GLN A 170 -7.10 17.63 0.79
N GLY A 171 -7.96 16.62 0.88
CA GLY A 171 -9.00 16.62 1.94
C GLY A 171 -8.79 15.69 3.15
N ARG A 172 -8.01 14.61 3.04
CA ARG A 172 -8.03 13.53 4.04
C ARG A 172 -6.77 13.50 4.91
N PRO A 173 -6.91 13.31 6.24
CA PRO A 173 -5.75 13.06 7.10
C PRO A 173 -5.07 11.76 6.67
N TRP A 174 -3.74 11.72 6.77
CA TRP A 174 -2.99 10.50 6.54
C TRP A 174 -3.41 9.42 7.56
N PRO A 175 -3.51 8.15 7.13
CA PRO A 175 -3.71 7.05 8.06
C PRO A 175 -2.53 6.92 9.03
N SER A 176 -2.76 6.30 10.19
CA SER A 176 -1.68 5.93 11.11
C SER A 176 -0.98 4.64 10.67
N ALA A 177 -1.73 3.73 10.04
CA ALA A 177 -1.21 2.49 9.49
C ALA A 177 -1.83 2.17 8.12
N VAL A 178 -1.07 1.51 7.25
CA VAL A 178 -1.55 1.02 5.95
C VAL A 178 -1.13 -0.43 5.73
N LEU A 179 -1.90 -1.15 4.93
CA LEU A 179 -1.60 -2.51 4.45
C LEU A 179 -1.45 -2.47 2.94
N GLU A 180 -0.40 -3.13 2.46
CA GLU A 180 -0.17 -3.43 1.05
C GLU A 180 0.01 -4.94 0.88
N VAL A 181 -0.67 -5.52 -0.09
CA VAL A 181 -0.64 -6.95 -0.38
C VAL A 181 -0.13 -7.14 -1.81
N GLY A 182 0.75 -8.11 -2.00
CA GLY A 182 1.29 -8.47 -3.30
C GLY A 182 1.42 -9.97 -3.44
N LEU A 183 1.14 -10.49 -4.63
CA LEU A 183 1.33 -11.90 -4.94
C LEU A 183 2.74 -12.10 -5.51
N SER A 184 3.64 -12.68 -4.73
CA SER A 184 5.06 -12.92 -5.00
C SER A 184 5.31 -13.59 -6.35
N ASP A 185 5.74 -12.74 -7.28
CA ASP A 185 6.93 -12.94 -8.11
C ASP A 185 7.99 -11.91 -7.64
N SER A 186 9.23 -11.93 -8.13
CA SER A 186 10.29 -10.96 -7.74
C SER A 186 9.87 -9.48 -7.88
N GLU A 187 8.84 -9.22 -8.67
CA GLU A 187 8.31 -7.89 -8.94
C GLU A 187 7.38 -7.37 -7.84
N SER A 188 6.64 -8.25 -7.19
CA SER A 188 5.76 -7.92 -6.08
C SER A 188 6.56 -7.45 -4.88
N GLU A 189 7.71 -8.06 -4.61
CA GLU A 189 8.60 -7.61 -3.55
C GLU A 189 9.18 -6.22 -3.84
N ARG A 190 9.60 -5.95 -5.10
CA ARG A 190 10.09 -4.62 -5.50
C ARG A 190 9.01 -3.56 -5.40
N LYS A 191 7.80 -3.88 -5.87
CA LYS A 191 6.64 -3.00 -5.78
C LYS A 191 6.27 -2.71 -4.34
N LEU A 192 6.12 -3.73 -3.48
CA LEU A 192 5.81 -3.56 -2.06
C LEU A 192 6.86 -2.69 -1.36
N LYS A 193 8.15 -2.89 -1.64
CA LYS A 193 9.22 -2.01 -1.14
C LYS A 193 9.09 -0.57 -1.63
N GLY A 194 8.67 -0.36 -2.87
CA GLY A 194 8.36 0.95 -3.43
C GLY A 194 7.16 1.61 -2.73
N ASP A 195 6.12 0.83 -2.46
CA ASP A 195 4.91 1.28 -1.79
C ASP A 195 5.22 1.67 -0.32
N VAL A 196 6.04 0.88 0.39
CA VAL A 196 6.57 1.24 1.72
C VAL A 196 7.33 2.56 1.69
N ARG A 197 8.27 2.74 0.76
CA ARG A 197 9.02 4.00 0.59
C ARG A 197 8.07 5.18 0.37
N TRP A 198 7.07 5.01 -0.47
CA TRP A 198 6.13 6.08 -0.77
C TRP A 198 5.33 6.48 0.46
N TRP A 199 4.71 5.53 1.18
CA TRP A 199 3.90 5.85 2.36
C TRP A 199 4.70 6.54 3.46
N LEU A 200 5.92 6.08 3.73
CA LEU A 200 6.76 6.62 4.79
C LEU A 200 7.35 7.99 4.44
N ARG A 201 7.73 8.20 3.17
CA ARG A 201 8.27 9.49 2.68
C ARG A 201 7.18 10.52 2.44
N ALA A 202 6.15 10.18 1.68
CA ALA A 202 5.10 11.11 1.24
C ALA A 202 4.29 11.68 2.42
N SER A 203 4.05 10.85 3.43
CA SER A 203 3.28 11.24 4.61
C SER A 203 4.03 12.14 5.58
N SER A 204 5.32 12.42 5.38
CA SER A 204 6.14 13.21 6.32
C SER A 204 6.04 12.70 7.77
N ALA A 205 6.17 11.37 7.93
CA ALA A 205 6.02 10.66 9.20
C ALA A 205 4.61 10.67 9.81
N GLU A 206 3.57 11.03 9.05
CA GLU A 206 2.20 10.84 9.51
C GLU A 206 1.77 9.37 9.51
N VAL A 207 2.15 8.60 8.49
CA VAL A 207 2.03 7.13 8.55
C VAL A 207 3.09 6.61 9.52
N ARG A 208 2.67 5.82 10.51
CA ARG A 208 3.53 5.27 11.58
C ARG A 208 3.84 3.80 11.41
N LEU A 209 3.04 3.09 10.63
CA LEU A 209 3.17 1.67 10.33
C LEU A 209 2.79 1.41 8.87
N VAL A 210 3.59 0.61 8.17
CA VAL A 210 3.22 0.02 6.89
C VAL A 210 3.34 -1.50 7.04
N PHE A 211 2.27 -2.22 6.78
CA PHE A 211 2.27 -3.67 6.70
C PHE A 211 2.37 -4.08 5.24
N THR A 212 3.19 -5.09 4.97
CA THR A 212 3.20 -5.76 3.67
C THR A 212 2.90 -7.23 3.85
N ILE A 213 2.01 -7.79 3.02
CA ILE A 213 1.81 -9.24 2.90
C ILE A 213 2.26 -9.65 1.52
N ASN A 214 3.32 -10.45 1.45
CA ASN A 214 3.82 -11.02 0.21
C ASN A 214 3.41 -12.50 0.13
N ILE A 215 2.54 -12.83 -0.82
CA ILE A 215 1.91 -14.15 -0.97
C ILE A 215 2.61 -14.93 -2.08
N ASN A 216 3.26 -16.05 -1.77
CA ASN A 216 3.89 -16.86 -2.81
C ASN A 216 2.86 -17.56 -3.70
N ARG A 217 3.02 -17.46 -5.03
CA ARG A 217 2.08 -18.04 -6.01
C ARG A 217 2.35 -19.50 -6.33
N THR A 218 3.59 -19.95 -6.12
CA THR A 218 4.10 -21.24 -6.60
C THR A 218 4.26 -22.27 -5.49
N ARG A 219 4.26 -21.82 -4.25
CA ARG A 219 4.28 -22.66 -3.04
C ARG A 219 3.45 -22.01 -1.95
N PRO A 220 2.93 -22.78 -0.99
CA PRO A 220 2.21 -22.25 0.16
C PRO A 220 3.20 -21.57 1.13
N GLU A 221 3.52 -20.32 0.83
CA GLU A 221 4.38 -19.44 1.62
C GLU A 221 3.79 -18.03 1.65
N LEU A 222 3.83 -17.38 2.81
CA LEU A 222 3.37 -16.03 3.04
C LEU A 222 4.36 -15.30 3.96
N VAL A 223 4.74 -14.08 3.59
CA VAL A 223 5.64 -13.23 4.38
C VAL A 223 4.91 -11.95 4.77
N ILE A 224 4.78 -11.71 6.07
CA ILE A 224 4.26 -10.45 6.61
C ILE A 224 5.42 -9.63 7.15
N GLU A 225 5.51 -8.37 6.76
CA GLU A 225 6.50 -7.44 7.32
C GLU A 225 5.80 -6.22 7.89
N SER A 226 6.35 -5.69 8.98
CA SER A 226 5.95 -4.38 9.51
C SER A 226 7.11 -3.39 9.39
N TRP A 227 6.78 -2.20 8.91
CA TRP A 227 7.75 -1.15 8.62
C TRP A 227 7.38 0.13 9.37
N VAL A 228 8.40 0.80 9.92
CA VAL A 228 8.22 2.03 10.70
C VAL A 228 9.06 3.18 10.13
N PRO A 229 8.63 4.44 10.29
CA PRO A 229 9.43 5.59 9.90
C PRO A 229 10.83 5.57 10.53
N HIS A 230 11.84 5.97 9.76
CA HIS A 230 13.21 6.11 10.24
C HIS A 230 13.81 7.43 9.75
N PRO A 231 14.43 8.27 10.61
CA PRO A 231 14.84 9.65 10.27
C PRO A 231 15.79 9.81 9.08
N HIS A 232 16.48 8.74 8.70
CA HIS A 232 17.53 8.73 7.67
C HIS A 232 17.34 7.64 6.62
N ARG A 233 16.17 7.02 6.54
CA ARG A 233 15.88 5.99 5.53
C ARG A 233 14.49 6.24 4.96
N ASP A 234 14.44 6.54 3.66
CA ASP A 234 13.18 6.80 2.96
C ASP A 234 12.23 5.58 2.98
N GLY A 235 12.79 4.36 3.01
CA GLY A 235 12.04 3.12 3.17
C GLY A 235 11.74 2.72 4.62
N GLY A 236 12.05 3.59 5.58
CA GLY A 236 11.90 3.28 6.99
C GLY A 236 12.85 2.21 7.51
N ARG A 237 12.41 1.55 8.58
CA ARG A 237 13.07 0.42 9.22
C ARG A 237 12.08 -0.75 9.27
N LEU A 238 12.52 -1.92 8.83
CA LEU A 238 11.85 -3.18 9.08
C LEU A 238 11.82 -3.42 10.60
N ASP A 239 10.63 -3.47 11.18
CA ASP A 239 10.41 -3.63 12.61
C ASP A 239 10.22 -5.11 12.97
N SER A 240 9.49 -5.86 12.14
CA SER A 240 9.31 -7.31 12.28
C SER A 240 9.06 -7.99 10.94
N THR A 241 9.36 -9.29 10.88
CA THR A 241 9.05 -10.18 9.77
C THR A 241 8.47 -11.48 10.34
N VAL A 242 7.33 -11.89 9.79
CA VAL A 242 6.72 -13.20 10.01
C VAL A 242 6.77 -13.95 8.69
N THR A 243 7.25 -15.19 8.72
CA THR A 243 7.24 -16.10 7.56
C THR A 243 6.44 -17.33 7.91
N ILE A 244 5.49 -17.66 7.04
CA ILE A 244 4.56 -18.78 7.21
C ILE A 244 4.72 -19.66 5.98
N GLU A 245 5.05 -20.93 6.18
CA GLU A 245 5.32 -21.90 5.11
C GLU A 245 4.66 -23.24 5.43
N LYS A 246 4.12 -23.92 4.40
CA LYS A 246 3.63 -25.30 4.48
C LYS A 246 4.55 -26.20 3.68
N ASP A 247 5.07 -27.25 4.32
CA ASP A 247 5.94 -28.22 3.65
C ASP A 247 5.14 -29.28 2.85
N GLU A 248 5.86 -30.18 2.18
CA GLU A 248 5.27 -31.26 1.36
C GLU A 248 4.46 -32.27 2.20
N ASP A 249 4.74 -32.39 3.50
CA ASP A 249 4.01 -33.24 4.43
C ASP A 249 2.75 -32.53 4.98
N GLY A 250 2.48 -31.29 4.55
CA GLY A 250 1.35 -30.48 5.00
C GLY A 250 1.57 -29.82 6.36
N ARG A 251 2.80 -29.84 6.90
CA ARG A 251 3.11 -29.22 8.18
C ARG A 251 3.34 -27.73 7.98
N VAL A 252 2.59 -26.92 8.73
CA VAL A 252 2.77 -25.47 8.75
C VAL A 252 3.85 -25.09 9.76
N THR A 253 4.72 -24.18 9.36
CA THR A 253 5.72 -23.54 10.21
C THR A 253 5.53 -22.03 10.17
N VAL A 254 5.38 -21.42 11.34
CA VAL A 254 5.35 -19.96 11.51
C VAL A 254 6.65 -19.52 12.19
N ARG A 255 7.37 -18.60 11.58
CA ARG A 255 8.61 -18.02 12.11
C ARG A 255 8.42 -16.53 12.35
N GLY A 256 8.90 -16.04 13.50
CA GLY A 256 8.82 -14.62 13.85
C GLY A 256 7.51 -14.18 14.52
N ALA A 257 6.61 -15.14 14.86
CA ALA A 257 5.42 -14.87 15.66
C ALA A 257 5.76 -14.57 17.14
N PRO A 258 4.89 -13.85 17.87
CA PRO A 258 3.69 -13.16 17.36
C PRO A 258 4.03 -11.92 16.51
N LEU A 259 3.11 -11.51 15.63
CA LEU A 259 3.22 -10.19 15.00
C LEU A 259 2.75 -9.12 16.01
N VAL A 260 3.71 -8.38 16.56
CA VAL A 260 3.45 -7.31 17.54
C VAL A 260 3.20 -5.97 16.83
N ILE A 261 2.03 -5.37 17.07
CA ILE A 261 1.65 -4.07 16.52
C ILE A 261 1.58 -3.04 17.65
N SER A 262 2.46 -2.04 17.59
CA SER A 262 2.52 -0.99 18.61
C SER A 262 1.22 -0.19 18.71
N PHE A 263 0.64 -0.16 19.91
CA PHE A 263 -0.57 0.60 20.22
C PHE A 263 -0.39 2.08 19.92
N GLU A 264 0.71 2.67 20.39
CA GLU A 264 0.94 4.11 20.23
C GLU A 264 1.06 4.53 18.76
N ARG A 265 1.67 3.68 17.93
CA ARG A 265 1.78 3.94 16.50
C ARG A 265 0.42 3.83 15.80
N LEU A 266 -0.39 2.85 16.18
CA LEU A 266 -1.69 2.61 15.57
C LEU A 266 -2.75 3.62 16.03
N PHE A 267 -2.83 3.92 17.32
CA PHE A 267 -3.83 4.79 17.95
C PHE A 267 -3.39 6.25 18.12
N LEU A 268 -2.11 6.56 17.90
CA LEU A 268 -1.52 7.91 18.05
C LEU A 268 -1.67 8.52 19.44
N ARG A 269 -1.69 7.67 20.47
CA ARG A 269 -1.75 8.03 21.89
C ARG A 269 -1.20 6.88 22.74
N ALA A 270 -0.80 7.19 23.97
CA ALA A 270 -0.46 6.17 24.96
C ALA A 270 -1.70 5.28 25.26
N PRO A 271 -1.48 4.00 25.60
CA PRO A 271 -2.53 3.14 26.16
C PRO A 271 -3.05 3.74 27.48
N ASP A 272 -4.34 3.53 27.74
CA ASP A 272 -5.04 3.94 28.95
C ASP A 272 -5.58 2.72 29.71
N GLY A 273 -5.17 2.58 30.96
CA GLY A 273 -5.49 1.41 31.80
C GLY A 273 -4.76 0.13 31.40
N GLU A 274 -5.20 -0.99 31.98
CA GLU A 274 -4.54 -2.29 31.83
C GLU A 274 -5.03 -3.10 30.61
N ARG A 275 -6.11 -2.67 29.97
CA ARG A 275 -6.71 -3.38 28.82
C ARG A 275 -6.15 -2.95 27.48
N GLU A 276 -5.61 -1.74 27.40
CA GLU A 276 -5.02 -1.22 26.19
C GLU A 276 -3.54 -1.55 26.17
N GLY A 277 -3.07 -2.11 25.07
CA GLY A 277 -1.68 -2.53 24.91
C GLY A 277 -1.37 -2.82 23.46
N ASP A 278 -0.13 -3.18 23.19
CA ASP A 278 0.27 -3.64 21.87
C ASP A 278 -0.59 -4.84 21.46
N ILE A 279 -0.93 -4.90 20.17
CA ILE A 279 -1.70 -6.02 19.62
C ILE A 279 -0.71 -7.13 19.29
N GLU A 280 -0.93 -8.31 19.85
CA GLU A 280 -0.17 -9.52 19.52
C GLU A 280 -1.07 -10.41 18.66
N ILE A 281 -0.73 -10.55 17.37
CA ILE A 281 -1.37 -11.53 16.50
C ILE A 281 -0.57 -12.82 16.63
N GLU A 282 -1.20 -13.83 17.23
CA GLU A 282 -0.54 -15.06 17.66
C GLU A 282 -0.26 -16.02 16.50
N GLU A 283 0.59 -17.02 16.77
CA GLU A 283 0.98 -18.04 15.78
C GLU A 283 -0.25 -18.73 15.13
N GLY A 284 -1.28 -19.07 15.91
CA GLY A 284 -2.48 -19.72 15.40
C GLY A 284 -3.28 -18.83 14.43
N ASP A 285 -3.49 -17.57 14.79
CA ASP A 285 -4.22 -16.61 13.96
C ASP A 285 -3.48 -16.32 12.63
N LEU A 286 -2.14 -16.27 12.70
CA LEU A 286 -1.28 -16.12 11.54
C LEU A 286 -1.36 -17.35 10.62
N GLN A 287 -1.37 -18.55 11.20
CA GLN A 287 -1.56 -19.79 10.45
C GLN A 287 -2.94 -19.83 9.78
N ASP A 288 -4.01 -19.49 10.47
CA ASP A 288 -5.37 -19.46 9.91
C ASP A 288 -5.47 -18.49 8.71
N LEU A 289 -4.83 -17.31 8.82
CA LEU A 289 -4.72 -16.37 7.70
C LEU A 289 -4.01 -17.00 6.49
N ALA A 290 -2.87 -17.67 6.72
CA ALA A 290 -2.11 -18.28 5.64
C ALA A 290 -2.86 -19.44 4.98
N GLU A 291 -3.51 -20.29 5.77
CA GLU A 291 -4.29 -21.42 5.26
C GLU A 291 -5.47 -20.96 4.40
N ALA A 292 -6.20 -19.92 4.82
CA ALA A 292 -7.29 -19.34 4.01
C ALA A 292 -6.79 -18.80 2.66
N VAL A 293 -5.60 -18.17 2.65
CA VAL A 293 -4.97 -17.71 1.42
C VAL A 293 -4.59 -18.88 0.53
N TRP A 294 -3.94 -19.91 1.08
CA TRP A 294 -3.48 -21.08 0.32
C TRP A 294 -4.61 -21.92 -0.25
N GLU A 295 -5.73 -22.07 0.47
CA GLU A 295 -6.93 -22.75 -0.01
C GLU A 295 -7.45 -22.08 -1.30
N SER A 296 -7.46 -20.74 -1.35
CA SER A 296 -7.85 -19.99 -2.56
C SER A 296 -6.87 -20.11 -3.73
N GLN A 297 -5.61 -20.47 -3.43
CA GLN A 297 -4.60 -20.76 -4.44
C GLN A 297 -4.64 -22.24 -4.90
N GLY A 298 -5.41 -23.09 -4.21
CA GLY A 298 -5.54 -24.51 -4.51
C GLY A 298 -4.41 -25.39 -3.93
N PHE A 299 -3.73 -24.94 -2.88
CA PHE A 299 -2.70 -25.71 -2.16
C PHE A 299 -3.26 -26.59 -1.04
#